data_AF-A0A950Z2T6-F1
#
_entry.id   AF-A0A950Z2T6-F1
#
_cell.length_a   1.000
_cell.length_b   1.000
_cell.length_c   1.000
_cell.angle_alpha   90.00
_cell.angle_beta   90.00
_cell.angle_gamma   90.00
#
_symmetry.space_group_name_H-M   'P 1'
#
loop_
_entity.id
_entity.type
_entity.pdbx_description
1 polymer ?
#
loop_
_entity_poly.entity_id
_entity_poly.type
_entity_poly.pdbx_seq_one_letter_code
_entity_poly.pdbx_strand_id
1 'polypeptide(L)' 'MAALKEAVAYCDNAYSGMTDTKGSETVKFMNYNVARVTVLSINTGHTDEHYGNMVTYLRLKGIVPPGSEKPASPGKE' A
#
# COMPACT_ATOMS: atom_id res chain seq x y z
N MET A 1 9.37 8.35 -12.35
CA MET A 1 9.45 7.44 -11.19
C MET A 1 10.00 8.06 -9.89
N ALA A 2 10.61 9.27 -9.87
CA ALA A 2 11.19 9.85 -8.64
C ALA A 2 10.16 10.06 -7.52
N ALA A 3 9.05 10.75 -7.79
CA ALA A 3 7.99 10.99 -6.81
C ALA A 3 7.39 9.70 -6.21
N LEU A 4 7.30 8.62 -6.99
CA LEU A 4 6.83 7.32 -6.47
C LEU A 4 7.84 6.73 -5.47
N LYS A 5 9.14 6.79 -5.78
CA LYS A 5 10.19 6.30 -4.88
C LYS A 5 10.21 7.11 -3.58
N GLU A 6 10.06 8.43 -3.68
CA GLU A 6 9.99 9.32 -2.52
C GLU A 6 8.77 9.03 -1.65
N ALA A 7 7.59 8.80 -2.26
CA ALA A 7 6.39 8.41 -1.54
C ALA A 7 6.56 7.08 -0.79
N VAL A 8 7.18 6.07 -1.43
CA VAL A 8 7.47 4.78 -0.78
C VAL A 8 8.45 4.98 0.38
N ALA A 9 9.54 5.73 0.19
CA ALA A 9 10.51 5.98 1.26
C ALA A 9 9.89 6.73 2.46
N TYR A 10 8.96 7.66 2.20
CA TYR A 10 8.19 8.32 3.25
C TYR A 10 7.33 7.33 4.05
N CYS A 11 6.59 6.47 3.35
CA CYS A 11 5.79 5.43 3.98
C CYS A 11 6.68 4.48 4.79
N ASP A 12 7.77 3.97 4.25
CA ASP A 12 8.67 3.03 4.94
C ASP A 12 9.14 3.60 6.29
N ASN A 13 9.49 4.89 6.34
CA ASN A 13 9.85 5.57 7.58
C ASN A 13 8.66 5.68 8.56
N ALA A 14 7.48 6.07 8.07
CA ALA A 14 6.27 6.18 8.89
C ALA A 14 5.83 4.84 9.51
N TYR A 15 5.88 3.75 8.72
CA TYR A 15 5.52 2.41 9.17
C TYR A 15 6.58 1.82 10.12
N SER A 16 7.88 1.95 9.80
CA SER A 16 8.96 1.45 10.67
C SER A 16 9.05 2.17 12.02
N GLY A 17 8.67 3.45 12.06
CA GLY A 17 8.61 4.23 13.29
C GLY A 17 7.39 3.94 14.18
N MET A 18 6.47 3.07 13.74
CA MET A 18 5.25 2.74 14.47
C MET A 18 5.51 1.63 15.50
N THR A 19 5.45 2.01 16.77
CA THR A 19 5.48 1.07 17.91
C THR A 19 4.10 0.96 18.54
N ASP A 20 3.84 -0.07 19.35
CA ASP A 20 2.55 -0.22 20.04
C ASP A 20 2.15 1.03 20.84
N THR A 21 3.11 1.60 21.59
CA THR A 21 2.90 2.84 22.34
C THR A 21 2.47 3.97 21.41
N LYS A 22 3.24 4.25 20.34
CA LYS A 22 2.92 5.32 19.39
C LYS A 22 1.62 5.07 18.62
N GLY A 23 1.34 3.81 18.32
CA GLY A 23 0.15 3.39 17.57
C GLY A 23 -1.13 3.70 18.33
N SER A 24 -1.10 3.57 19.66
CA SER A 24 -2.22 3.89 20.55
C SER A 24 -2.46 5.39 20.77
N GLU A 25 -1.49 6.25 20.42
CA GLU A 25 -1.64 7.70 20.57
C GLU A 25 -2.78 8.21 19.69
N THR A 26 -3.63 9.08 20.25
CA THR A 26 -4.71 9.72 19.49
C THR A 26 -4.16 10.87 18.65
N VAL A 27 -4.52 10.87 17.37
CA VAL A 27 -4.20 11.92 16.40
C VAL A 27 -5.48 12.42 15.74
N LYS A 28 -5.46 13.68 15.29
CA LYS A 28 -6.54 14.22 14.47
C LYS A 28 -6.34 13.79 13.02
N PHE A 29 -7.30 13.05 12.47
CA PHE A 29 -7.38 12.69 11.06
C PHE A 29 -8.67 13.23 10.47
N MET A 30 -8.55 14.25 9.60
CA MET A 30 -9.68 15.03 9.11
C MET A 30 -10.53 15.59 10.27
N ASN A 31 -11.79 15.13 10.39
CA ASN A 31 -12.73 15.52 11.44
C ASN A 31 -12.78 14.52 12.61
N TYR A 32 -11.96 13.47 12.58
CA TYR A 32 -11.98 12.40 13.58
C TYR A 32 -10.73 12.44 14.45
N ASN A 33 -10.88 12.10 15.72
CA ASN A 33 -9.76 11.78 16.60
C ASN A 33 -9.64 10.25 16.67
N VAL A 34 -8.57 9.70 16.14
CA VAL A 34 -8.37 8.25 15.99
C VAL A 34 -6.99 7.85 16.48
N ALA A 35 -6.80 6.57 16.82
CA ALA A 35 -5.48 6.04 17.11
C ALA A 35 -4.57 6.20 15.88
N ARG A 36 -3.28 6.49 16.08
CA ARG A 36 -2.34 6.70 14.99
C ARG A 36 -2.25 5.50 14.06
N VAL A 37 -2.32 4.28 14.61
CA VAL A 37 -2.34 3.04 13.81
C VAL A 37 -3.54 2.97 12.86
N THR A 38 -4.70 3.53 13.24
CA THR A 38 -5.90 3.56 12.39
C THR A 38 -5.65 4.35 11.11
N VAL A 39 -4.87 5.43 11.16
CA VAL A 39 -4.50 6.20 9.96
C VAL A 39 -3.67 5.36 9.00
N LEU A 40 -2.73 4.56 9.51
CA LEU A 40 -1.93 3.66 8.67
C LEU A 40 -2.78 2.52 8.09
N SER A 41 -3.75 1.99 8.84
CA SER A 41 -4.70 1.01 8.30
C SER A 41 -5.54 1.58 7.15
N ILE A 42 -5.98 2.84 7.27
CA ILE A 42 -6.70 3.54 6.20
C ILE A 42 -5.80 3.71 4.97
N ASN A 43 -4.53 4.10 5.15
CA ASN A 43 -3.58 4.22 4.05
C ASN A 43 -3.41 2.89 3.29
N THR A 44 -3.30 1.77 4.01
CA THR A 44 -3.21 0.43 3.41
C THR A 44 -4.48 0.12 2.60
N GLY A 45 -5.67 0.24 3.21
CA GLY A 45 -6.93 -0.05 2.53
C GLY A 45 -7.15 0.81 1.28
N HIS A 46 -6.84 2.10 1.35
CA HIS A 46 -6.94 3.00 0.20
C HIS A 46 -5.96 2.61 -0.93
N THR A 47 -4.76 2.15 -0.59
CA THR A 47 -3.79 1.66 -1.58
C THR A 47 -4.32 0.42 -2.30
N ASP A 48 -4.97 -0.50 -1.58
CA ASP A 48 -5.59 -1.69 -2.16
C ASP A 48 -6.75 -1.35 -3.11
N GLU A 49 -7.57 -0.35 -2.77
CA GLU A 49 -8.63 0.17 -3.64
C GLU A 49 -8.05 0.71 -4.96
N HIS A 50 -7.00 1.53 -4.91
CA HIS A 50 -6.33 2.03 -6.11
C HIS A 50 -5.65 0.92 -6.91
N TYR A 51 -5.08 -0.08 -6.24
CA TYR A 51 -4.54 -1.25 -6.90
C TYR A 51 -5.62 -2.02 -7.69
N GLY A 52 -6.81 -2.20 -7.11
CA GLY A 52 -7.97 -2.78 -7.81
C GLY A 52 -8.35 -2.02 -9.08
N ASN A 53 -8.30 -0.69 -9.04
CA ASN A 53 -8.53 0.15 -10.22
C ASN A 53 -7.44 -0.07 -11.29
N MET A 54 -6.16 -0.07 -10.90
CA MET A 54 -5.04 -0.34 -11.83
C MET A 54 -5.15 -1.72 -12.47
N VAL A 55 -5.47 -2.74 -11.69
CA VAL A 55 -5.70 -4.11 -12.14
C VAL A 55 -6.77 -4.17 -13.24
N THR A 56 -7.86 -3.42 -13.06
CA THR A 56 -8.93 -3.31 -14.07
C THR A 56 -8.40 -2.69 -15.37
N TYR A 57 -7.66 -1.59 -15.29
CA TYR A 57 -7.07 -0.95 -16.48
C TYR A 57 -6.05 -1.83 -17.20
N LEU A 58 -5.20 -2.58 -16.47
CA LEU A 58 -4.24 -3.50 -17.06
C LEU A 58 -4.95 -4.58 -17.88
N ARG A 59 -6.02 -5.19 -17.33
CA ARG A 59 -6.81 -6.20 -18.03
C ARG A 59 -7.54 -5.65 -19.26
N LEU A 60 -8.11 -4.45 -19.17
CA LEU A 60 -8.71 -3.78 -20.34
C LEU A 60 -7.70 -3.53 -21.46
N LYS A 61 -6.42 -3.39 -21.11
CA LYS A 61 -5.30 -3.26 -22.06
C LYS A 61 -4.65 -4.60 -22.45
N GLY A 62 -5.23 -5.74 -22.04
CA GLY A 62 -4.69 -7.07 -22.33
C GLY A 62 -3.40 -7.42 -21.58
N ILE A 63 -3.03 -6.64 -20.56
CA ILE A 63 -1.84 -6.88 -19.73
C ILE A 63 -2.27 -7.69 -18.50
N VAL A 64 -1.57 -8.81 -18.25
CA VAL A 64 -1.78 -9.60 -17.02
C VAL A 64 -1.22 -8.80 -15.83
N PRO A 65 -2.01 -8.53 -14.78
CA PRO A 65 -1.49 -7.83 -13.61
C PRO A 65 -0.39 -8.65 -12.93
N PRO A 66 0.71 -8.03 -12.45
CA PRO A 66 1.84 -8.74 -11.84
C PRO A 66 1.45 -9.70 -10.71
N GLY A 67 0.50 -9.31 -9.86
CA GLY A 67 0.02 -10.15 -8.75
C GLY A 67 -0.81 -11.37 -9.18
N SER A 68 -1.12 -11.52 -10.47
CA SER A 68 -1.83 -12.66 -11.06
C SER A 68 -1.01 -13.37 -12.15
N GLU A 69 0.27 -13.01 -12.31
CA GLU A 69 1.18 -13.71 -13.21
C GLU A 69 1.44 -15.12 -12.69
N LYS A 70 1.62 -16.08 -13.61
CA LYS A 70 2.07 -17.41 -13.22
C LYS A 70 3.50 -17.29 -12.72
N PRO A 71 3.86 -17.90 -11.57
CA PRO A 71 5.25 -18.00 -11.18
C PRO A 71 6.04 -18.60 -12.33
N ALA A 72 7.24 -18.08 -12.58
CA ALA A 72 8.13 -18.66 -13.57
C ALA A 72 8.28 -20.16 -13.27
N SER A 73 7.85 -21.02 -14.20
CA SER A 73 8.05 -22.45 -14.04
C SER A 73 9.55 -22.69 -13.97
N PRO A 74 10.09 -23.35 -12.94
CA PRO A 74 11.48 -23.76 -12.97
C PRO A 74 11.64 -24.64 -14.21
N GLY A 75 12.46 -24.18 -15.16
CA GLY A 75 12.75 -24.94 -16.36
C GLY A 75 13.33 -26.29 -15.95
N LYS A 76 12.81 -27.37 -16.54
CA LYS A 76 13.47 -28.68 -16.44
C LYS A 76 14.78 -28.56 -17.22
N GLU A 77 15.90 -28.58 -16.49
CA GLU A 77 17.21 -28.95 -17.06
C GLU A 77 17.20 -30.39 -17.54
#